data_AF-A0A8B6DCK2-F1
#
_entry.id   AF-A0A8B6DCK2-F1
#
_cell.length_a   1.000
_cell.length_b   1.000
_cell.length_c   1.000
_cell.angle_alpha   90.00
_cell.angle_beta   90.00
_cell.angle_gamma   90.00
#
_symmetry.space_group_name_H-M   'P 1'
#
loop_
_entity.id
_entity.type
_entity.pdbx_description
1 polymer ?
#
loop_
_entity_poly.entity_id
_entity_poly.type
_entity_poly.pdbx_seq_one_letter_code
_entity_poly.pdbx_strand_id
1 'polypeptide(L)'
;MCYTGVFKVKYAVQQRLLRQKHQDSAYAFQLFAMFKEMAVKYGEVSEFISLDDKSIVPIGEPNKPVSTGVRPHNRALVPEGVKLYALDHDFHIHGAVPSVLFRIDIPSNSRDSFYNGNVHVTVKDKVFNPSSALRHATETVKILRSEGSADGVNLSNPLLFVYTDGGPDHRTNFISVQLSYLVIFFALDLDMLIAARTAPSQSYANPAERCMSLLNMALQHVSLQRREMDANSEVRVKSLSSLKKLRSAADKQPALEKKLMESLEPVLAQLKQRFSQLKLHDDPVLVHDAASDEEMKNMSDILDILKEVDGGNNAFSQLKTKSDVVKFDKLKDFVERHWRSRPYSFQIKKCKIDCWYCTLNPPRLPDEVFAALDWLPDPTLNADKSGFLPFSDVYGKETTAEDCPSVRNSLSSEEDKKNKPLLVAAKVRAFIICCECGKRRVVYCSQKLSHQMCNCLDRVQEELFYSCGSPLLPDGHQFNGKLLVREGVDCSSPIETTYYAGAVTKFADICFFCGDTDIVPDTNETIKALKQQYSIVRPICPTCNSSGKLPAVRNAMKVHGKRKN
;
A
#
# COMPACT_ATOMS: atom_id res chain seq x y z
N MET A 1 -20.50 -26.75 -44.87
CA MET A 1 -19.96 -25.40 -44.65
C MET A 1 -18.46 -25.46 -44.84
N CYS A 2 -17.92 -24.86 -45.91
CA CYS A 2 -16.49 -24.74 -46.13
C CYS A 2 -15.95 -23.59 -45.27
N TYR A 3 -15.06 -23.89 -44.33
CA TYR A 3 -14.31 -22.89 -43.59
C TYR A 3 -13.35 -22.18 -44.57
N THR A 4 -13.60 -20.91 -44.86
CA THR A 4 -12.89 -20.15 -45.90
C THR A 4 -11.53 -19.59 -45.48
N GLY A 5 -11.06 -19.87 -44.26
CA GLY A 5 -9.72 -19.47 -43.78
C GLY A 5 -9.49 -17.97 -43.61
N VAL A 6 -10.46 -17.11 -43.95
CA VAL A 6 -10.34 -15.65 -43.83
C VAL A 6 -10.89 -15.18 -42.49
N PHE A 7 -10.01 -14.93 -41.52
CA PHE A 7 -10.38 -14.23 -40.30
C PHE A 7 -10.61 -12.74 -40.61
N LYS A 8 -11.80 -12.22 -40.33
CA LYS A 8 -12.08 -10.78 -40.35
C LYS A 8 -11.37 -10.10 -39.17
N VAL A 9 -10.10 -9.75 -39.37
CA VAL A 9 -9.29 -9.00 -38.39
C VAL A 9 -9.19 -7.54 -38.81
N LYS A 10 -9.16 -6.63 -37.84
CA LYS A 10 -8.84 -5.22 -38.04
C LYS A 10 -7.62 -4.87 -37.19
N TYR A 11 -6.74 -4.01 -37.69
CA TYR A 11 -5.74 -3.37 -36.84
C TYR A 11 -6.47 -2.53 -35.79
N ALA A 12 -6.33 -2.90 -34.53
CA ALA A 12 -6.87 -2.17 -33.40
C ALA A 12 -5.72 -1.86 -32.44
N VAL A 13 -5.56 -0.58 -32.12
CA VAL A 13 -4.67 -0.15 -31.04
C VAL A 13 -5.47 -0.28 -29.74
N GLN A 14 -5.00 -1.10 -28.80
CA GLN A 14 -5.59 -1.16 -27.47
C GLN A 14 -5.33 0.16 -26.74
N GLN A 15 -6.34 1.03 -26.71
CA GLN A 15 -6.31 2.26 -25.93
C GLN A 15 -6.74 1.95 -24.48
N ARG A 16 -6.02 2.45 -23.47
CA ARG A 16 -6.39 2.36 -22.04
C ARG A 16 -7.58 3.29 -21.73
N LEU A 17 -8.73 3.05 -22.37
CA LEU A 17 -9.95 3.86 -22.22
C LEU A 17 -10.97 3.27 -21.24
N LEU A 18 -10.86 1.96 -20.91
CA LEU A 18 -11.65 1.37 -19.84
C LEU A 18 -11.06 1.82 -18.50
N ARG A 19 -11.60 2.92 -17.95
CA ARG A 19 -11.20 3.46 -16.65
C ARG A 19 -12.32 3.17 -15.66
N GLN A 20 -12.00 2.47 -14.58
CA GLN A 20 -12.92 2.36 -13.46
C GLN A 20 -12.92 3.70 -12.72
N LYS A 21 -14.10 4.33 -12.63
CA LYS A 21 -14.26 5.60 -11.91
C LYS A 21 -14.48 5.30 -10.44
N HIS A 22 -13.62 5.87 -9.58
CA HIS A 22 -13.81 5.80 -8.13
C HIS A 22 -14.75 6.92 -7.67
N GLN A 23 -15.55 6.71 -6.62
CA GLN A 23 -16.45 7.75 -6.11
C GLN A 23 -15.71 9.01 -5.67
N ASP A 24 -14.49 8.86 -5.13
CA ASP A 24 -13.66 9.98 -4.66
C ASP A 24 -12.76 10.61 -5.75
N SER A 25 -12.95 10.24 -7.03
CA SER A 25 -12.05 10.70 -8.10
C SER A 25 -11.85 12.22 -8.10
N ALA A 26 -12.95 12.97 -8.05
CA ALA A 26 -12.91 14.43 -8.10
C ALA A 26 -12.18 15.02 -6.88
N TYR A 27 -12.39 14.43 -5.70
CA TYR A 27 -11.70 14.82 -4.46
C TYR A 27 -10.20 14.60 -4.58
N ALA A 28 -9.77 13.40 -5.01
CA ALA A 28 -8.35 13.08 -5.15
C ALA A 28 -7.64 13.94 -6.22
N PHE A 29 -8.33 14.27 -7.32
CA PHE A 29 -7.78 15.19 -8.33
C PHE A 29 -7.64 16.60 -7.80
N GLN A 30 -8.62 17.11 -7.05
CA GLN A 30 -8.50 18.42 -6.43
C GLN A 30 -7.37 18.45 -5.40
N LEU A 31 -7.25 17.40 -4.58
CA LEU A 31 -6.15 17.27 -3.62
C LEU A 31 -4.81 17.31 -4.33
N PHE A 32 -4.66 16.61 -5.46
CA PHE A 32 -3.43 16.64 -6.25
C PHE A 32 -3.17 18.00 -6.89
N ALA A 33 -4.20 18.72 -7.34
CA ALA A 33 -4.05 20.09 -7.83
C ALA A 33 -3.50 21.02 -6.74
N MET A 34 -4.09 21.00 -5.55
CA MET A 34 -3.62 21.79 -4.40
C MET A 34 -2.23 21.37 -3.92
N PHE A 35 -1.92 20.06 -3.96
CA PHE A 35 -0.60 19.52 -3.66
C PHE A 35 0.47 20.12 -4.57
N LYS A 36 0.20 20.19 -5.89
CA LYS A 36 1.09 20.85 -6.86
C LYS A 36 1.18 22.35 -6.64
N GLU A 37 0.07 23.02 -6.34
CA GLU A 37 0.07 24.46 -6.03
C GLU A 37 0.94 24.78 -4.81
N MET A 38 0.87 23.96 -3.75
CA MET A 38 1.71 24.10 -2.58
C MET A 38 3.19 23.80 -2.88
N ALA A 39 3.47 22.76 -3.68
CA ALA A 39 4.85 22.43 -4.09
C ALA A 39 5.48 23.59 -4.87
N VAL A 40 4.74 24.21 -5.80
CA VAL A 40 5.22 25.39 -6.55
C VAL A 40 5.39 26.60 -5.64
N LYS A 41 4.47 26.82 -4.69
CA LYS A 41 4.55 27.94 -3.73
C LYS A 41 5.85 27.91 -2.90
N TYR A 42 6.38 26.72 -2.60
CA TYR A 42 7.61 26.55 -1.83
C TYR A 42 8.75 25.92 -2.66
N GLY A 43 8.71 26.04 -4.00
CA GLY A 43 9.56 25.27 -4.90
C GLY A 43 11.07 25.37 -4.63
N GLU A 44 11.57 26.55 -4.23
CA GLU A 44 12.99 26.78 -3.95
C GLU A 44 13.54 26.01 -2.74
N VAL A 45 12.65 25.58 -1.83
CA VAL A 45 13.01 24.90 -0.57
C VAL A 45 12.36 23.52 -0.47
N SER A 46 11.88 22.98 -1.60
CA SER A 46 11.12 21.74 -1.66
C SER A 46 11.71 20.73 -2.62
N GLU A 47 11.60 19.46 -2.27
CA GLU A 47 11.75 18.33 -3.19
C GLU A 47 10.39 17.71 -3.46
N PHE A 48 10.14 17.28 -4.70
CA PHE A 48 8.95 16.52 -5.05
C PHE A 48 9.38 15.19 -5.66
N ILE A 49 9.04 14.09 -4.99
CA ILE A 49 9.16 12.73 -5.52
C ILE A 49 7.78 12.10 -5.80
N SER A 50 7.74 11.26 -6.83
CA SER A 50 6.62 10.37 -7.14
C SER A 50 7.11 8.92 -7.09
N LEU A 51 6.41 8.08 -6.33
CA LEU A 51 6.78 6.68 -6.10
C LEU A 51 5.76 5.73 -6.72
N ASP A 52 6.24 4.63 -7.28
CA ASP A 52 5.38 3.54 -7.76
C ASP A 52 6.16 2.23 -7.95
N ASP A 53 5.44 1.11 -7.89
CA ASP A 53 5.96 -0.21 -8.21
C ASP A 53 5.52 -0.63 -9.61
N LYS A 54 6.48 -1.07 -10.42
CA LYS A 54 6.17 -1.68 -11.70
C LYS A 54 5.56 -3.07 -11.47
N SER A 55 4.61 -3.45 -12.32
CA SER A 55 4.15 -4.82 -12.44
C SER A 55 5.32 -5.81 -12.46
N ILE A 56 5.18 -6.89 -11.71
CA ILE A 56 6.18 -7.96 -11.60
C ILE A 56 6.65 -8.39 -12.99
N VAL A 57 7.96 -8.38 -13.20
CA VAL A 57 8.60 -8.91 -14.39
C VAL A 57 8.84 -10.41 -14.17
N PRO A 58 8.14 -11.32 -14.87
CA PRO A 58 8.27 -12.75 -14.63
C PRO A 58 9.66 -13.26 -15.00
N ILE A 59 10.17 -14.20 -14.21
CA ILE A 59 11.44 -14.90 -14.47
C ILE A 59 11.14 -16.40 -14.50
N GLY A 60 11.54 -17.05 -15.60
CA GLY A 60 11.33 -18.48 -15.80
C GLY A 60 12.29 -19.37 -15.00
N GLU A 61 11.90 -20.63 -14.88
CA GLU A 61 12.74 -21.72 -14.37
C GLU A 61 13.87 -22.06 -15.36
N PRO A 62 14.94 -22.76 -14.92
CA PRO A 62 16.02 -23.19 -15.80
C PRO A 62 15.50 -23.94 -17.03
N ASN A 63 16.01 -23.58 -18.21
CA ASN A 63 15.62 -24.10 -19.52
C ASN A 63 14.15 -23.81 -19.92
N LYS A 64 13.48 -22.88 -19.21
CA LYS A 64 12.08 -22.50 -19.44
C LYS A 64 11.92 -20.98 -19.38
N PRO A 65 12.50 -20.23 -20.33
CA PRO A 65 12.42 -18.77 -20.32
C PRO A 65 10.98 -18.30 -20.48
N VAL A 66 10.60 -17.30 -19.70
CA VAL A 66 9.27 -16.68 -19.70
C VAL A 66 9.36 -15.28 -20.25
N SER A 67 8.46 -14.93 -21.17
CA SER A 67 8.36 -13.58 -21.70
C SER A 67 7.98 -12.59 -20.60
N THR A 68 8.58 -11.40 -20.61
CA THR A 68 8.33 -10.31 -19.65
C THR A 68 6.89 -9.77 -19.68
N GLY A 69 6.03 -10.27 -20.60
CA GLY A 69 4.61 -9.90 -20.67
C GLY A 69 4.34 -8.55 -21.32
N VAL A 70 5.36 -7.88 -21.89
CA VAL A 70 5.21 -6.60 -22.58
C VAL A 70 4.59 -6.82 -23.97
N ARG A 71 3.25 -6.86 -23.99
CA ARG A 71 2.33 -7.09 -25.12
C ARG A 71 2.33 -8.53 -25.66
N PRO A 72 1.15 -9.19 -25.81
CA PRO A 72 1.04 -10.61 -26.17
C PRO A 72 1.47 -11.00 -27.60
N HIS A 73 1.84 -10.03 -28.45
CA HIS A 73 1.79 -10.24 -29.91
C HIS A 73 3.13 -10.37 -30.62
N ASN A 74 4.27 -10.29 -29.94
CA ASN A 74 5.56 -10.30 -30.63
C ASN A 74 6.55 -11.36 -30.13
N ARG A 75 7.23 -11.97 -31.11
CA ARG A 75 8.40 -12.84 -31.00
C ARG A 75 9.41 -12.28 -29.97
N ALA A 76 9.93 -13.11 -29.07
CA ALA A 76 10.97 -12.73 -28.12
C ALA A 76 12.34 -13.29 -28.56
N LEU A 77 13.43 -12.55 -28.28
CA LEU A 77 14.78 -13.04 -28.48
C LEU A 77 15.12 -14.05 -27.38
N VAL A 78 15.50 -15.26 -27.78
CA VAL A 78 15.97 -16.34 -26.90
C VAL A 78 17.32 -16.85 -27.39
N PRO A 79 18.18 -17.38 -26.50
CA PRO A 79 19.41 -18.04 -26.92
C PRO A 79 19.15 -19.17 -27.93
N GLU A 80 20.07 -19.33 -28.88
CA GLU A 80 19.97 -20.35 -29.92
C GLU A 80 19.87 -21.76 -29.31
N GLY A 81 18.88 -22.55 -29.74
CA GLY A 81 18.59 -23.88 -29.20
C GLY A 81 17.56 -23.95 -28.06
N VAL A 82 17.10 -22.81 -27.53
CA VAL A 82 16.11 -22.79 -26.44
C VAL A 82 14.67 -22.72 -26.97
N LYS A 83 13.80 -23.61 -26.49
CA LYS A 83 12.36 -23.57 -26.78
C LYS A 83 11.66 -22.54 -25.87
N LEU A 84 10.86 -21.65 -26.46
CA LEU A 84 9.95 -20.76 -25.73
C LEU A 84 8.77 -21.58 -25.19
N TYR A 85 8.58 -21.58 -23.88
CA TYR A 85 7.43 -22.23 -23.23
C TYR A 85 6.48 -21.16 -22.68
N ALA A 86 5.18 -21.36 -22.88
CA ALA A 86 4.17 -20.71 -22.05
C ALA A 86 4.08 -21.52 -20.75
N LEU A 87 4.65 -21.00 -19.66
CA LEU A 87 4.40 -21.57 -18.34
C LEU A 87 3.02 -21.09 -17.89
N ASP A 88 2.16 -22.03 -17.51
CA ASP A 88 0.93 -21.71 -16.80
C ASP A 88 1.29 -20.92 -15.53
N HIS A 89 0.45 -19.95 -15.16
CA HIS A 89 0.69 -19.01 -14.04
C HIS A 89 0.94 -19.74 -12.72
N ASP A 90 0.53 -21.00 -12.64
CA ASP A 90 0.77 -21.89 -11.53
C ASP A 90 2.25 -22.32 -11.35
N PHE A 91 3.14 -22.11 -12.33
CA PHE A 91 4.50 -22.67 -12.37
C PHE A 91 5.66 -21.66 -12.39
N HIS A 92 5.44 -20.34 -12.26
CA HIS A 92 6.51 -19.34 -12.18
C HIS A 92 6.41 -18.47 -10.90
N ILE A 93 7.04 -18.89 -9.80
CA ILE A 93 7.00 -18.11 -8.55
C ILE A 93 8.01 -16.96 -8.53
N HIS A 94 9.02 -17.01 -9.40
CA HIS A 94 10.09 -16.02 -9.49
C HIS A 94 9.70 -14.80 -10.32
N GLY A 95 10.27 -13.66 -9.97
CA GLY A 95 10.11 -12.41 -10.72
C GLY A 95 10.97 -11.30 -10.15
N ALA A 96 11.16 -10.26 -10.94
CA ALA A 96 11.73 -9.01 -10.48
C ALA A 96 10.63 -7.99 -10.20
N VAL A 97 10.82 -7.16 -9.18
CA VAL A 97 9.94 -6.02 -8.84
C VAL A 97 10.74 -4.74 -9.01
N PRO A 98 10.63 -4.06 -10.16
CA PRO A 98 11.20 -2.74 -10.34
C PRO A 98 10.38 -1.69 -9.59
N SER A 99 11.01 -0.90 -8.74
CA SER A 99 10.39 0.26 -8.07
C SER A 99 10.94 1.54 -8.64
N VAL A 100 10.08 2.52 -8.85
CA VAL A 100 10.45 3.80 -9.43
C VAL A 100 10.31 4.90 -8.38
N LEU A 101 11.40 5.64 -8.20
CA LEU A 101 11.39 6.96 -7.59
C LEU A 101 11.64 7.97 -8.70
N PHE A 102 10.63 8.76 -9.01
CA PHE A 102 10.74 9.87 -9.96
C PHE A 102 10.90 11.17 -9.17
N ARG A 103 12.10 11.74 -9.19
CA ARG A 103 12.39 13.06 -8.60
C ARG A 103 12.02 14.12 -9.63
N ILE A 104 11.01 14.92 -9.32
CA ILE A 104 10.35 15.82 -10.25
C ILE A 104 10.95 17.21 -10.11
N ASP A 105 11.31 17.81 -11.25
CA ASP A 105 11.64 19.22 -11.32
C ASP A 105 10.36 20.03 -11.11
N ILE A 106 10.26 20.72 -9.96
CA ILE A 106 9.07 21.52 -9.63
C ILE A 106 9.03 22.72 -10.59
N PRO A 107 8.00 22.83 -11.44
CA PRO A 107 7.91 23.94 -12.39
C PRO A 107 7.52 25.25 -11.70
N SER A 108 7.69 26.38 -12.39
CA SER A 108 7.27 27.70 -11.90
C SER A 108 5.74 27.87 -11.79
N ASN A 109 4.95 27.04 -12.47
CA ASN A 109 3.49 27.07 -12.42
C ASN A 109 2.90 25.68 -12.17
N SER A 110 1.90 25.59 -11.29
CA SER A 110 1.26 24.32 -10.91
C SER A 110 0.49 23.63 -12.05
N ARG A 111 0.23 24.35 -13.14
CA ARG A 111 -0.42 23.86 -14.36
C ARG A 111 0.58 23.39 -15.43
N ASP A 112 1.86 23.65 -15.24
CA ASP A 112 2.91 23.17 -16.15
C ASP A 112 3.16 21.67 -15.96
N SER A 113 4.11 21.15 -16.72
CA SER A 113 4.45 19.73 -16.73
C SER A 113 5.25 19.34 -15.48
N PHE A 114 4.75 18.36 -14.73
CA PHE A 114 5.45 17.68 -13.63
C PHE A 114 6.06 16.35 -14.10
N TYR A 115 6.48 16.29 -15.37
CA TYR A 115 7.05 15.09 -16.00
C TYR A 115 8.51 15.26 -16.41
N ASN A 116 9.18 16.31 -15.91
CA ASN A 116 10.62 16.49 -16.03
C ASN A 116 11.30 16.13 -14.70
N GLY A 117 12.56 15.69 -14.78
CA GLY A 117 13.39 15.32 -13.63
C GLY A 117 14.03 13.94 -13.77
N ASN A 118 14.61 13.42 -12.68
CA ASN A 118 15.41 12.20 -12.69
C ASN A 118 14.61 10.96 -12.31
N VAL A 119 14.79 9.88 -13.08
CA VAL A 119 14.14 8.58 -12.82
C VAL A 119 15.14 7.63 -12.19
N HIS A 120 14.84 7.19 -10.97
CA HIS A 120 15.58 6.16 -10.26
C HIS A 120 14.79 4.85 -10.25
N VAL A 121 15.47 3.74 -10.50
CA VAL A 121 14.85 2.40 -10.57
C VAL A 121 15.60 1.44 -9.66
N THR A 122 14.91 0.91 -8.65
CA THR A 122 15.45 -0.16 -7.81
C THR A 122 14.93 -1.51 -8.31
N VAL A 123 15.82 -2.45 -8.62
CA VAL A 123 15.43 -3.79 -9.11
C VAL A 123 15.51 -4.79 -7.97
N LYS A 124 14.35 -5.29 -7.52
CA LYS A 124 14.23 -6.23 -6.41
C LYS A 124 13.91 -7.64 -6.90
N ASP A 125 14.33 -8.65 -6.16
CA ASP A 125 13.78 -10.00 -6.25
C ASP A 125 12.41 -10.05 -5.54
N LYS A 126 11.41 -10.64 -6.20
CA LYS A 126 10.05 -10.83 -5.67
C LYS A 126 10.03 -11.65 -4.38
N VAL A 127 10.93 -12.63 -4.22
CA VAL A 127 10.86 -13.60 -3.12
C VAL A 127 11.43 -13.02 -1.83
N PHE A 128 12.71 -12.68 -1.83
CA PHE A 128 13.51 -12.32 -0.64
C PHE A 128 13.68 -10.82 -0.46
N ASN A 129 13.41 -10.01 -1.49
CA ASN A 129 13.38 -8.55 -1.38
C ASN A 129 11.96 -7.98 -1.58
N PRO A 130 10.96 -8.43 -0.80
CA PRO A 130 9.58 -7.98 -0.99
C PRO A 130 9.46 -6.47 -0.76
N SER A 131 8.64 -5.82 -1.59
CA SER A 131 8.21 -4.45 -1.36
C SER A 131 7.54 -4.33 0.01
N SER A 132 7.96 -3.32 0.76
CA SER A 132 7.37 -2.94 2.03
C SER A 132 7.57 -1.45 2.23
N ALA A 133 6.72 -0.83 3.04
CA ALA A 133 6.81 0.61 3.31
C ALA A 133 8.20 1.02 3.84
N LEU A 134 8.79 0.21 4.74
CA LEU A 134 10.10 0.49 5.31
C LEU A 134 11.23 0.31 4.28
N ARG A 135 11.13 -0.69 3.40
CA ARG A 135 12.11 -0.89 2.32
C ARG A 135 12.10 0.31 1.37
N HIS A 136 10.90 0.74 0.94
CA HIS A 136 10.73 1.94 0.12
C HIS A 136 11.25 3.20 0.80
N ALA A 137 11.01 3.37 2.10
CA ALA A 137 11.56 4.49 2.86
C ALA A 137 13.09 4.44 2.90
N THR A 138 13.68 3.26 3.11
CA THR A 138 15.14 3.07 3.13
C THR A 138 15.77 3.42 1.77
N GLU A 139 15.18 2.91 0.68
CA GLU A 139 15.60 3.20 -0.69
C GLU A 139 15.45 4.70 -1.01
N THR A 140 14.32 5.30 -0.61
CA THR A 140 14.05 6.74 -0.79
C THR A 140 15.10 7.60 -0.08
N VAL A 141 15.41 7.31 1.19
CA VAL A 141 16.42 8.07 1.95
C VAL A 141 17.79 7.94 1.31
N LYS A 142 18.18 6.74 0.87
CA LYS A 142 19.47 6.49 0.20
C LYS A 142 19.60 7.32 -1.08
N ILE A 143 18.57 7.33 -1.92
CA ILE A 143 18.53 8.10 -3.16
C ILE A 143 18.54 9.61 -2.87
N LEU A 144 17.70 10.08 -1.94
CA LEU A 144 17.64 11.51 -1.62
C LEU A 144 18.93 12.02 -0.97
N ARG A 145 19.65 11.18 -0.22
CA ARG A 145 20.99 11.52 0.29
C ARG A 145 22.04 11.57 -0.82
N SER A 146 21.97 10.71 -1.83
CA SER A 146 22.95 10.77 -2.93
C SER A 146 22.73 11.98 -3.83
N GLU A 147 21.48 12.34 -4.11
CA GLU A 147 21.13 13.34 -5.13
C GLU A 147 20.79 14.73 -4.57
N GLY A 148 20.36 14.81 -3.30
CA GLY A 148 19.74 16.01 -2.73
C GLY A 148 20.37 16.48 -1.43
N SER A 149 21.45 15.86 -0.96
CA SER A 149 22.10 16.20 0.31
C SER A 149 23.48 16.82 0.10
N ALA A 150 23.71 18.01 0.66
CA ALA A 150 25.01 18.67 0.64
C ALA A 150 25.99 18.09 1.68
N ASP A 151 25.50 17.52 2.78
CA ASP A 151 26.29 16.95 3.88
C ASP A 151 26.31 15.41 3.90
N GLY A 152 25.65 14.78 2.92
CA GLY A 152 25.50 13.33 2.81
C GLY A 152 24.52 12.69 3.79
N VAL A 153 23.83 13.48 4.62
CA VAL A 153 22.93 12.99 5.67
C VAL A 153 21.54 13.64 5.58
N ASN A 154 21.48 14.97 5.60
CA ASN A 154 20.26 15.76 5.62
C ASN A 154 19.86 16.18 4.21
N LEU A 155 18.56 16.23 3.93
CA LEU A 155 18.10 16.75 2.64
C LEU A 155 18.33 18.26 2.60
N SER A 156 18.96 18.79 1.56
CA SER A 156 19.29 20.22 1.47
C SER A 156 18.03 21.07 1.59
N ASN A 157 16.97 20.66 0.89
CA ASN A 157 15.65 21.25 0.97
C ASN A 157 14.82 20.58 2.09
N PRO A 158 14.31 21.35 3.07
CA PRO A 158 13.65 20.77 4.25
C PRO A 158 12.17 20.40 4.03
N LEU A 159 11.59 20.65 2.85
CA LEU A 159 10.22 20.24 2.52
C LEU A 159 10.24 19.07 1.52
N LEU A 160 9.53 17.99 1.84
CA LEU A 160 9.40 16.84 0.95
C LEU A 160 7.94 16.56 0.60
N PHE A 161 7.67 16.61 -0.69
CA PHE A 161 6.39 16.23 -1.30
C PHE A 161 6.53 14.81 -1.88
N VAL A 162 5.70 13.88 -1.39
CA VAL A 162 5.65 12.50 -1.88
C VAL A 162 4.29 12.22 -2.49
N TYR A 163 4.25 11.79 -3.75
CA TYR A 163 3.00 11.38 -4.41
C TYR A 163 3.05 9.92 -4.87
N THR A 164 2.00 9.15 -4.57
CA THR A 164 1.97 7.71 -4.87
C THR A 164 0.64 7.27 -5.46
N ASP A 165 0.58 6.05 -6.01
CA ASP A 165 -0.68 5.44 -6.43
C ASP A 165 -1.55 4.98 -5.23
N GLY A 166 -0.94 4.83 -4.06
CA GLY A 166 -1.59 4.38 -2.84
C GLY A 166 -1.78 2.86 -2.75
N GLY A 167 -0.90 2.08 -3.38
CA GLY A 167 -0.73 0.65 -3.15
C GLY A 167 -0.54 0.29 -1.67
N PRO A 168 -0.60 -1.00 -1.30
CA PRO A 168 -0.59 -1.44 0.10
C PRO A 168 0.58 -0.90 0.94
N ASP A 169 1.75 -0.75 0.32
CA ASP A 169 3.01 -0.27 0.87
C ASP A 169 3.22 1.25 0.74
N HIS A 170 2.36 1.95 -0.01
CA HIS A 170 2.35 3.40 -0.15
C HIS A 170 1.09 4.07 0.42
N ARG A 171 0.18 3.29 1.01
CA ARG A 171 -1.09 3.77 1.53
C ARG A 171 -0.93 4.60 2.80
N THR A 172 -1.17 5.89 2.67
CA THR A 172 -1.09 6.91 3.73
C THR A 172 -1.96 6.69 4.98
N ASN A 173 -2.91 5.75 4.96
CA ASN A 173 -3.76 5.40 6.11
C ASN A 173 -3.22 4.23 6.94
N PHE A 174 -2.24 3.50 6.43
CA PHE A 174 -1.65 2.37 7.13
C PHE A 174 -0.58 2.86 8.09
N ILE A 175 -0.65 2.37 9.34
CA ILE A 175 0.29 2.80 10.38
C ILE A 175 1.73 2.46 9.99
N SER A 176 1.96 1.29 9.37
CA SER A 176 3.29 0.90 8.87
C SER A 176 3.85 1.90 7.85
N VAL A 177 3.00 2.41 6.96
CA VAL A 177 3.38 3.43 5.96
C VAL A 177 3.61 4.78 6.63
N GLN A 178 2.75 5.18 7.56
CA GLN A 178 2.89 6.44 8.30
C GLN A 178 4.19 6.46 9.13
N LEU A 179 4.52 5.35 9.79
CA LEU A 179 5.79 5.18 10.51
C LEU A 179 6.99 5.19 9.55
N SER A 180 6.86 4.62 8.36
CA SER A 180 7.92 4.68 7.34
C SER A 180 8.14 6.10 6.82
N TYR A 181 7.08 6.91 6.71
CA TYR A 181 7.23 8.34 6.42
C TYR A 181 7.83 9.12 7.58
N LEU A 182 7.54 8.74 8.84
CA LEU A 182 8.18 9.32 10.02
C LEU A 182 9.70 9.04 10.04
N VAL A 183 10.10 7.83 9.64
CA VAL A 183 11.51 7.47 9.42
C VAL A 183 12.14 8.40 8.39
N ILE A 184 11.52 8.60 7.22
CA ILE A 184 12.05 9.52 6.19
C ILE A 184 12.20 10.93 6.77
N PHE A 185 11.19 11.40 7.50
CA PHE A 185 11.16 12.73 8.11
C PHE A 185 12.33 12.95 9.08
N PHE A 186 12.61 11.98 9.95
CA PHE A 186 13.75 12.05 10.88
C PHE A 186 15.09 11.84 10.17
N ALA A 187 15.18 10.89 9.25
CA ALA A 187 16.42 10.53 8.57
C ALA A 187 16.98 11.66 7.70
N LEU A 188 16.10 12.54 7.19
CA LEU A 188 16.45 13.64 6.31
C LEU A 188 16.35 15.02 6.99
N ASP A 189 16.07 15.06 8.30
CA ASP A 189 15.83 16.26 9.10
C ASP A 189 14.88 17.26 8.42
N LEU A 190 13.68 16.79 8.07
CA LEU A 190 12.71 17.61 7.35
C LEU A 190 11.95 18.57 8.28
N ASP A 191 11.54 19.70 7.75
CA ASP A 191 10.61 20.61 8.42
C ASP A 191 9.15 20.23 8.14
N MET A 192 8.89 19.68 6.95
CA MET A 192 7.59 19.14 6.59
C MET A 192 7.72 18.01 5.57
N LEU A 193 6.92 16.97 5.77
CA LEU A 193 6.70 15.91 4.79
C LEU A 193 5.21 15.85 4.48
N ILE A 194 4.86 15.86 3.20
CA ILE A 194 3.48 15.70 2.72
C ILE A 194 3.44 14.51 1.77
N ALA A 195 2.81 13.42 2.20
CA ALA A 195 2.54 12.27 1.37
C ALA A 195 1.08 12.28 0.92
N ALA A 196 0.81 12.30 -0.39
CA ALA A 196 -0.53 12.17 -0.95
C ALA A 196 -0.60 11.01 -1.94
N ARG A 197 -1.82 10.51 -2.18
CA ARG A 197 -2.05 9.33 -3.03
C ARG A 197 -3.22 9.52 -4.00
N THR A 198 -3.20 8.76 -5.09
CA THR A 198 -4.35 8.68 -6.01
C THR A 198 -5.53 7.95 -5.37
N ALA A 199 -6.73 8.19 -5.95
CA ALA A 199 -7.88 7.34 -5.68
C ALA A 199 -7.68 5.93 -6.25
N PRO A 200 -8.29 4.89 -5.66
CA PRO A 200 -8.22 3.53 -6.20
C PRO A 200 -8.60 3.48 -7.68
N SER A 201 -7.92 2.62 -8.45
CA SER A 201 -8.07 2.51 -9.92
C SER A 201 -7.69 3.76 -10.72
N GLN A 202 -6.99 4.73 -10.11
CA GLN A 202 -6.56 5.97 -10.76
C GLN A 202 -5.05 6.20 -10.70
N SER A 203 -4.26 5.12 -10.62
CA SER A 203 -2.79 5.17 -10.64
C SER A 203 -2.23 5.90 -11.88
N TYR A 204 -2.98 5.96 -12.98
CA TYR A 204 -2.61 6.74 -14.19
C TYR A 204 -2.37 8.24 -13.94
N ALA A 205 -2.86 8.78 -12.82
CA ALA A 205 -2.61 10.16 -12.42
C ALA A 205 -1.28 10.35 -11.69
N ASN A 206 -0.68 9.26 -11.19
CA ASN A 206 0.64 9.26 -10.56
C ASN A 206 1.71 9.60 -11.62
N PRO A 207 2.55 10.63 -11.42
CA PRO A 207 3.61 10.96 -12.39
C PRO A 207 4.54 9.79 -12.71
N ALA A 208 4.91 9.00 -11.71
CA ALA A 208 5.76 7.82 -11.86
C ALA A 208 5.18 6.76 -12.81
N GLU A 209 3.86 6.56 -12.87
CA GLU A 209 3.21 5.61 -13.82
C GLU A 209 3.52 5.96 -15.28
N ARG A 210 3.65 7.26 -15.60
CA ARG A 210 4.03 7.69 -16.96
C ARG A 210 5.49 7.38 -17.25
N CYS A 211 6.39 7.66 -16.31
CA CYS A 211 7.82 7.36 -16.45
C CYS A 211 8.08 5.85 -16.49
N MET A 212 7.31 5.04 -15.77
CA MET A 212 7.37 3.57 -15.77
C MET A 212 7.10 2.94 -17.14
N SER A 213 6.44 3.66 -18.05
CA SER A 213 6.26 3.22 -19.43
C SER A 213 7.59 3.08 -20.18
N LEU A 214 8.61 3.86 -19.80
CA LEU A 214 9.97 3.76 -20.33
C LEU A 214 10.59 2.38 -20.05
N LEU A 215 10.36 1.84 -18.85
CA LEU A 215 10.87 0.51 -18.46
C LEU A 215 10.31 -0.60 -19.35
N ASN A 216 9.11 -0.43 -19.94
CA ASN A 216 8.59 -1.39 -20.90
C ASN A 216 9.47 -1.51 -22.13
N MET A 217 10.17 -0.44 -22.56
CA MET A 217 11.07 -0.48 -23.72
C MET A 217 12.24 -1.43 -23.46
N ALA A 218 12.85 -1.35 -22.27
CA ALA A 218 13.90 -2.29 -21.88
C ALA A 218 13.40 -3.74 -21.77
N LEU A 219 12.12 -3.93 -21.47
CA LEU A 219 11.50 -5.25 -21.30
C LEU A 219 10.91 -5.82 -22.61
N GLN A 220 10.86 -5.05 -23.70
CA GLN A 220 10.31 -5.52 -24.97
C GLN A 220 11.15 -6.63 -25.59
N HIS A 221 10.46 -7.66 -26.11
CA HIS A 221 11.06 -8.82 -26.79
C HIS A 221 12.06 -9.61 -25.94
N VAL A 222 11.91 -9.55 -24.62
CA VAL A 222 12.78 -10.25 -23.67
C VAL A 222 12.07 -11.45 -23.10
N SER A 223 12.80 -12.56 -22.96
CA SER A 223 12.39 -13.68 -22.13
C SER A 223 13.48 -13.98 -21.11
N LEU A 224 13.09 -14.19 -19.86
CA LEU A 224 13.98 -14.28 -18.72
C LEU A 224 13.89 -15.66 -18.09
N GLN A 225 15.03 -16.15 -17.59
CA GLN A 225 15.12 -17.34 -16.74
C GLN A 225 16.24 -17.17 -15.73
N ARG A 226 16.09 -17.83 -14.58
CA ARG A 226 17.18 -17.97 -13.61
C ARG A 226 18.17 -19.06 -14.06
N ARG A 227 19.37 -19.05 -13.48
CA ARG A 227 20.37 -20.12 -13.69
C ARG A 227 20.00 -21.38 -12.91
N GLU A 228 20.37 -22.55 -13.40
CA GLU A 228 20.18 -23.81 -12.65
C GLU A 228 21.05 -23.85 -11.37
N MET A 229 20.47 -24.33 -10.27
CA MET A 229 21.15 -24.62 -9.01
C MET A 229 21.59 -26.10 -8.96
N ASP A 230 22.14 -26.55 -7.84
CA ASP A 230 22.37 -27.97 -7.62
C ASP A 230 21.05 -28.77 -7.54
N ALA A 231 21.10 -30.04 -7.96
CA ALA A 231 19.93 -30.89 -8.12
C ALA A 231 19.06 -31.00 -6.85
N ASN A 232 19.66 -31.01 -5.65
CA ASN A 232 18.91 -31.10 -4.40
C ASN A 232 18.10 -29.82 -4.14
N SER A 233 18.69 -28.66 -4.41
CA SER A 233 18.01 -27.36 -4.28
C SER A 233 16.88 -27.21 -5.31
N GLU A 234 17.11 -27.66 -6.55
CA GLU A 234 16.10 -27.66 -7.62
C GLU A 234 14.85 -28.48 -7.26
N VAL A 235 15.05 -29.72 -6.81
CA VAL A 235 13.94 -30.59 -6.37
C VAL A 235 13.15 -29.95 -5.23
N ARG A 236 13.83 -29.29 -4.30
CA ARG A 236 13.19 -28.62 -3.17
C ARG A 236 12.38 -27.42 -3.60
N VAL A 237 12.94 -26.48 -4.37
CA VAL A 237 12.22 -25.28 -4.83
C VAL A 237 11.00 -25.65 -5.67
N LYS A 238 11.12 -26.65 -6.55
CA LYS A 238 10.01 -27.15 -7.37
C LYS A 238 8.81 -27.63 -6.54
N SER A 239 9.02 -28.08 -5.30
CA SER A 239 7.94 -28.51 -4.40
C SER A 239 7.19 -27.36 -3.71
N LEU A 240 7.72 -26.13 -3.77
CA LEU A 240 7.23 -24.97 -3.04
C LEU A 240 6.34 -24.11 -3.95
N SER A 241 5.02 -24.23 -3.77
CA SER A 241 4.00 -23.66 -4.67
C SER A 241 3.56 -22.21 -4.36
N SER A 242 4.14 -21.55 -3.34
CA SER A 242 3.82 -20.17 -2.98
C SER A 242 5.02 -19.44 -2.39
N LEU A 243 5.01 -18.10 -2.44
CA LEU A 243 6.08 -17.27 -1.87
C LEU A 243 6.23 -17.54 -0.37
N LYS A 244 5.11 -17.63 0.36
CA LYS A 244 5.12 -17.98 1.79
C LYS A 244 5.80 -19.32 2.07
N LYS A 245 5.51 -20.36 1.29
CA LYS A 245 6.16 -21.67 1.46
C LYS A 245 7.65 -21.60 1.16
N LEU A 246 8.04 -20.85 0.13
CA LEU A 246 9.43 -20.65 -0.25
C LEU A 246 10.22 -19.92 0.84
N ARG A 247 9.69 -18.79 1.34
CA ARG A 247 10.26 -18.03 2.46
C ARG A 247 10.40 -18.88 3.71
N SER A 248 9.34 -19.57 4.14
CA SER A 248 9.41 -20.46 5.31
C SER A 248 10.40 -21.63 5.16
N ALA A 249 10.68 -22.09 3.93
CA ALA A 249 11.68 -23.12 3.68
C ALA A 249 13.11 -22.57 3.71
N ALA A 250 13.29 -21.32 3.29
CA ALA A 250 14.54 -20.58 3.39
C ALA A 250 14.86 -20.19 4.84
N ASP A 251 13.88 -19.74 5.62
CA ASP A 251 14.05 -19.44 7.06
C ASP A 251 14.62 -20.66 7.82
N LYS A 252 14.17 -21.87 7.46
CA LYS A 252 14.65 -23.13 8.06
C LYS A 252 16.01 -23.58 7.54
N GLN A 253 16.41 -23.13 6.36
CA GLN A 253 17.68 -23.49 5.74
C GLN A 253 18.22 -22.30 4.93
N PRO A 254 18.98 -21.40 5.57
CA PRO A 254 19.46 -20.17 4.93
C PRO A 254 20.33 -20.41 3.68
N ALA A 255 20.96 -21.57 3.58
CA ALA A 255 21.70 -21.97 2.38
C ALA A 255 20.82 -22.05 1.12
N LEU A 256 19.51 -22.29 1.26
CA LEU A 256 18.57 -22.33 0.13
C LEU A 256 18.34 -20.93 -0.46
N GLU A 257 18.18 -19.92 0.39
CA GLU A 257 18.05 -18.53 -0.02
C GLU A 257 19.28 -18.07 -0.78
N LYS A 258 20.48 -18.29 -0.21
CA LYS A 258 21.74 -17.92 -0.84
C LYS A 258 21.87 -18.50 -2.25
N LYS A 259 21.65 -19.81 -2.40
CA LYS A 259 21.73 -20.49 -3.71
C LYS A 259 20.69 -19.96 -4.71
N LEU A 260 19.48 -19.66 -4.24
CA LEU A 260 18.43 -19.16 -5.10
C LEU A 260 18.69 -17.70 -5.53
N MET A 261 19.24 -16.88 -4.64
CA MET A 261 19.69 -15.53 -4.98
C MET A 261 20.87 -15.57 -5.97
N GLU A 262 21.86 -16.44 -5.78
CA GLU A 262 22.96 -16.65 -6.74
C GLU A 262 22.45 -17.12 -8.12
N SER A 263 21.35 -17.89 -8.14
CA SER A 263 20.66 -18.33 -9.36
C SER A 263 19.94 -17.19 -10.09
N LEU A 264 19.37 -16.23 -9.35
CA LEU A 264 18.64 -15.08 -9.88
C LEU A 264 19.55 -13.89 -10.26
N GLU A 265 20.69 -13.73 -9.60
CA GLU A 265 21.55 -12.55 -9.77
C GLU A 265 21.94 -12.25 -11.23
N PRO A 266 22.33 -13.24 -12.07
CA PRO A 266 22.68 -12.95 -13.46
C PRO A 266 21.55 -12.28 -14.26
N VAL A 267 20.29 -12.68 -14.01
CA VAL A 267 19.14 -12.14 -14.73
C VAL A 267 18.70 -10.78 -14.16
N LEU A 268 18.83 -10.58 -12.84
CA LEU A 268 18.62 -9.28 -12.21
C LEU A 268 19.66 -8.25 -12.68
N ALA A 269 20.93 -8.63 -12.78
CA ALA A 269 22.01 -7.80 -13.31
C ALA A 269 21.76 -7.40 -14.78
N GLN A 270 21.29 -8.33 -15.61
CA GLN A 270 20.88 -8.02 -16.99
C GLN A 270 19.72 -7.02 -17.05
N LEU A 271 18.72 -7.16 -16.18
CA LEU A 271 17.64 -6.20 -16.08
C LEU A 271 18.14 -4.81 -15.67
N LYS A 272 19.01 -4.74 -14.66
CA LYS A 272 19.64 -3.48 -14.22
C LYS A 272 20.41 -2.82 -15.36
N GLN A 273 21.23 -3.58 -16.10
CA GLN A 273 21.97 -3.10 -17.25
C GLN A 273 21.05 -2.56 -18.36
N ARG A 274 19.92 -3.22 -18.62
CA ARG A 274 18.97 -2.75 -19.63
C ARG A 274 18.25 -1.48 -19.20
N PHE A 275 17.90 -1.36 -17.92
CA PHE A 275 17.30 -0.13 -17.40
C PHE A 275 18.27 1.04 -17.40
N SER A 276 19.56 0.82 -17.12
CA SER A 276 20.57 1.90 -17.12
C SER A 276 20.88 2.46 -18.51
N GLN A 277 20.49 1.77 -19.58
CA GLN A 277 20.59 2.25 -20.95
C GLN A 277 19.42 3.16 -21.37
N LEU A 278 18.38 3.25 -20.55
CA LEU A 278 17.21 4.09 -20.83
C LEU A 278 17.50 5.54 -20.45
N LYS A 279 16.78 6.45 -21.11
CA LYS A 279 16.77 7.87 -20.80
C LYS A 279 15.36 8.40 -20.73
N LEU A 280 15.09 9.29 -19.78
CA LEU A 280 13.91 10.13 -19.79
C LEU A 280 14.35 11.50 -20.34
N HIS A 281 13.86 11.86 -21.52
CA HIS A 281 14.43 12.98 -22.28
C HIS A 281 15.92 12.75 -22.52
N ASP A 282 16.78 13.65 -22.04
CA ASP A 282 18.24 13.55 -22.19
C ASP A 282 18.93 12.91 -20.97
N ASP A 283 18.21 12.76 -19.85
CA ASP A 283 18.75 12.29 -18.58
C ASP A 283 18.71 10.76 -18.45
N PRO A 284 19.78 10.14 -17.94
CA PRO A 284 19.84 8.69 -17.77
C PRO A 284 18.90 8.21 -16.67
N VAL A 285 18.36 7.01 -16.86
CA VAL A 285 17.72 6.26 -15.79
C VAL A 285 18.80 5.71 -14.84
N LEU A 286 18.71 6.10 -13.57
CA LEU A 286 19.66 5.69 -12.53
C LEU A 286 19.16 4.42 -11.87
N VAL A 287 20.00 3.38 -11.83
CA VAL A 287 19.60 2.05 -11.36
C VAL A 287 20.27 1.72 -10.04
N HIS A 288 19.49 1.21 -9.10
CA HIS A 288 19.92 0.91 -7.74
C HIS A 288 19.68 -0.55 -7.35
N ASP A 289 20.43 -0.99 -6.35
CA ASP A 289 20.21 -2.25 -5.65
C ASP A 289 19.11 -2.10 -4.60
N ALA A 290 18.41 -3.21 -4.34
CA ALA A 290 17.44 -3.31 -3.26
C ALA A 290 18.10 -2.97 -1.91
N ALA A 291 17.39 -2.28 -1.03
CA ALA A 291 17.89 -2.07 0.32
C ALA A 291 18.09 -3.41 1.03
N SER A 292 19.20 -3.59 1.74
CA SER A 292 19.44 -4.81 2.52
C SER A 292 18.61 -4.82 3.81
N ASP A 293 18.43 -6.01 4.41
CA ASP A 293 17.74 -6.11 5.71
C ASP A 293 18.51 -5.38 6.83
N GLU A 294 19.83 -5.27 6.71
CA GLU A 294 20.67 -4.48 7.62
C GLU A 294 20.42 -2.97 7.44
N GLU A 295 20.38 -2.49 6.19
CA GLU A 295 20.04 -1.08 5.89
C GLU A 295 18.64 -0.75 6.43
N MET A 296 17.66 -1.64 6.23
CA MET A 296 16.30 -1.47 6.75
C MET A 296 16.26 -1.47 8.28
N LYS A 297 17.05 -2.32 8.94
CA LYS A 297 17.15 -2.35 10.40
C LYS A 297 17.71 -1.03 10.92
N ASN A 298 18.84 -0.58 10.38
CA ASN A 298 19.46 0.71 10.74
C ASN A 298 18.49 1.87 10.53
N MET A 299 17.70 1.81 9.46
CA MET A 299 16.68 2.80 9.15
C MET A 299 15.53 2.77 10.17
N SER A 300 15.11 1.59 10.63
CA SER A 300 14.11 1.47 11.69
C SER A 300 14.60 1.91 13.06
N ASP A 301 15.90 1.75 13.34
CA ASP A 301 16.53 2.14 14.61
C ASP A 301 16.54 3.67 14.80
N ILE A 302 16.36 4.48 13.74
CA ILE A 302 16.19 5.95 13.84
C ILE A 302 15.04 6.31 14.77
N LEU A 303 14.02 5.47 14.81
CA LEU A 303 12.84 5.70 15.64
C LEU A 303 13.10 5.45 17.12
N ASP A 304 14.28 4.93 17.48
CA ASP A 304 14.70 4.79 18.88
C ASP A 304 14.80 6.13 19.60
N ILE A 305 14.90 7.25 18.87
CA ILE A 305 14.76 8.60 19.45
C ILE A 305 13.45 8.79 20.24
N LEU A 306 12.42 8.01 19.88
CA LEU A 306 11.11 8.01 20.53
C LEU A 306 11.05 7.10 21.76
N LYS A 307 12.09 6.30 22.06
CA LYS A 307 12.14 5.46 23.26
C LYS A 307 12.34 6.31 24.51
N GLU A 308 11.79 5.80 25.62
CA GLU A 308 12.05 6.30 26.96
C GLU A 308 13.21 5.52 27.59
N VAL A 309 13.98 6.18 28.45
CA VAL A 309 15.25 5.67 29.01
C VAL A 309 15.06 4.37 29.83
N ASP A 310 13.87 4.15 30.38
CA ASP A 310 13.58 3.03 31.30
C ASP A 310 12.66 1.93 30.72
N GLY A 311 12.25 2.05 29.44
CA GLY A 311 11.37 1.09 28.78
C GLY A 311 12.16 -0.02 28.08
N GLY A 312 12.28 -1.18 28.73
CA GLY A 312 13.02 -2.34 28.21
C GLY A 312 12.75 -2.69 26.74
N ASN A 313 13.84 -2.95 26.01
CA ASN A 313 14.02 -3.70 24.75
C ASN A 313 12.77 -4.00 23.87
N ASN A 314 11.95 -3.01 23.53
CA ASN A 314 10.87 -3.20 22.57
C ASN A 314 11.22 -2.49 21.26
N ALA A 315 11.75 -3.28 20.32
CA ALA A 315 12.05 -2.84 18.97
C ALA A 315 10.78 -2.36 18.25
N PHE A 316 10.92 -1.33 17.43
CA PHE A 316 9.85 -0.76 16.59
C PHE A 316 9.16 -1.80 15.70
N SER A 317 9.78 -2.98 15.48
CA SER A 317 9.20 -4.16 14.85
C SER A 317 7.90 -4.67 15.52
N GLN A 318 7.59 -4.20 16.73
CA GLN A 318 6.35 -4.51 17.44
C GLN A 318 5.19 -3.52 17.15
N LEU A 319 5.44 -2.33 16.58
CA LEU A 319 4.39 -1.35 16.26
C LEU A 319 3.63 -1.75 15.00
N LYS A 320 2.51 -2.45 15.16
CA LYS A 320 1.69 -2.96 14.05
C LYS A 320 0.33 -2.28 13.95
N THR A 321 -0.11 -1.62 15.01
CA THR A 321 -1.44 -0.99 15.10
C THR A 321 -1.35 0.45 15.59
N LYS A 322 -2.47 1.20 15.46
CA LYS A 322 -2.57 2.54 16.03
C LYS A 322 -2.57 2.52 17.56
N SER A 323 -2.97 1.42 18.19
CA SER A 323 -2.93 1.27 19.64
C SER A 323 -1.51 1.10 20.17
N ASP A 324 -0.60 0.55 19.38
CA ASP A 324 0.80 0.42 19.76
C ASP A 324 1.49 1.78 19.91
N VAL A 325 1.05 2.80 19.15
CA VAL A 325 1.53 4.19 19.23
C VAL A 325 1.27 4.79 20.62
N VAL A 326 0.14 4.44 21.25
CA VAL A 326 -0.28 4.96 22.56
C VAL A 326 0.59 4.42 23.71
N LYS A 327 1.37 3.37 23.46
CA LYS A 327 2.25 2.75 24.47
C LYS A 327 3.55 3.53 24.73
N PHE A 328 3.83 4.56 23.93
CA PHE A 328 5.06 5.35 24.00
C PHE A 328 4.69 6.83 24.15
N ASP A 329 4.95 7.45 25.31
CA ASP A 329 4.42 8.80 25.58
C ASP A 329 5.06 9.85 24.66
N LYS A 330 6.37 9.74 24.38
CA LYS A 330 7.04 10.62 23.41
C LYS A 330 6.46 10.52 22.00
N LEU A 331 6.19 9.31 21.52
CA LEU A 331 5.61 9.10 20.20
C LEU A 331 4.16 9.58 20.17
N LYS A 332 3.37 9.28 21.21
CA LYS A 332 2.00 9.77 21.35
C LYS A 332 1.94 11.30 21.32
N ASP A 333 2.77 11.97 22.13
CA ASP A 333 2.88 13.43 22.16
C ASP A 333 3.29 14.00 20.79
N PHE A 334 4.27 13.35 20.15
CA PHE A 334 4.71 13.74 18.82
C PHE A 334 3.57 13.62 17.79
N VAL A 335 2.85 12.50 17.79
CA VAL A 335 1.71 12.25 16.90
C VAL A 335 0.62 13.29 17.12
N GLU A 336 0.25 13.59 18.36
CA GLU A 336 -0.83 14.55 18.65
C GLU A 336 -0.53 15.97 18.13
N ARG A 337 0.75 16.35 18.04
CA ARG A 337 1.18 17.70 17.66
C ARG A 337 1.65 17.85 16.21
N HIS A 338 2.32 16.83 15.67
CA HIS A 338 3.06 16.92 14.41
C HIS A 338 2.46 16.10 13.28
N TRP A 339 1.40 15.34 13.52
CA TRP A 339 0.84 14.39 12.56
C TRP A 339 -0.54 14.83 12.07
N ARG A 340 -0.72 14.88 10.75
CA ARG A 340 -2.05 15.06 10.15
C ARG A 340 -2.37 13.90 9.19
N SER A 341 -3.33 13.06 9.58
CA SER A 341 -3.86 11.98 8.74
C SER A 341 -5.19 12.38 8.12
N ARG A 342 -5.32 12.21 6.81
CA ARG A 342 -6.53 12.42 6.01
C ARG A 342 -6.75 11.22 5.08
N PRO A 343 -7.93 11.02 4.48
CA PRO A 343 -8.21 9.81 3.68
C PRO A 343 -7.23 9.54 2.53
N TYR A 344 -6.72 10.60 1.90
CA TYR A 344 -5.81 10.54 0.75
C TYR A 344 -4.45 11.22 0.97
N SER A 345 -4.17 11.68 2.20
CA SER A 345 -2.86 12.27 2.52
C SER A 345 -2.45 12.03 3.97
N PHE A 346 -1.14 11.99 4.17
CA PHE A 346 -0.50 11.96 5.48
C PHE A 346 0.58 13.04 5.51
N GLN A 347 0.63 13.82 6.59
CA GLN A 347 1.54 14.96 6.69
C GLN A 347 2.22 14.98 8.05
N ILE A 348 3.48 15.38 8.06
CA ILE A 348 4.27 15.63 9.26
C ILE A 348 4.85 17.05 9.15
N LYS A 349 4.78 17.84 10.22
CA LYS A 349 5.32 19.21 10.24
C LYS A 349 5.97 19.50 11.59
N LYS A 350 7.17 20.08 11.62
CA LYS A 350 7.79 20.60 12.85
C LYS A 350 6.93 21.71 13.49
N CYS A 351 7.23 22.09 14.72
CA CYS A 351 6.60 23.23 15.39
C CYS A 351 7.65 24.11 16.08
N LYS A 352 7.25 25.31 16.50
CA LYS A 352 8.06 26.25 17.31
C LYS A 352 7.54 26.41 18.74
N ILE A 353 6.63 25.53 19.15
CA ILE A 353 6.06 25.49 20.50
C ILE A 353 6.94 24.56 21.34
N ASP A 354 6.88 24.67 22.67
CA ASP A 354 7.58 23.78 23.61
C ASP A 354 7.35 22.29 23.27
N CYS A 355 8.30 21.71 22.54
CA CYS A 355 8.24 20.37 21.97
C CYS A 355 9.63 19.74 22.05
N TRP A 356 9.71 18.56 22.68
CA TRP A 356 10.97 17.87 22.91
C TRP A 356 11.75 17.62 21.60
N TYR A 357 11.07 17.26 20.51
CA TYR A 357 11.73 16.95 19.25
C TYR A 357 12.20 18.20 18.52
N CYS A 358 11.33 19.22 18.42
CA CYS A 358 11.64 20.44 17.67
C CYS A 358 12.60 21.37 18.43
N THR A 359 12.71 21.25 19.76
CA THR A 359 13.77 21.92 20.51
C THR A 359 15.15 21.33 20.20
N LEU A 360 15.23 20.01 20.00
CA LEU A 360 16.48 19.32 19.62
C LEU A 360 16.79 19.45 18.12
N ASN A 361 15.75 19.46 17.28
CA ASN A 361 15.83 19.54 15.83
C ASN A 361 14.95 20.71 15.36
N PRO A 362 15.42 21.96 15.51
CA PRO A 362 14.64 23.14 15.16
C PRO A 362 14.28 23.18 13.67
N PRO A 363 13.22 23.91 13.28
CA PRO A 363 12.96 24.20 11.88
C PRO A 363 14.18 24.81 11.18
N ARG A 364 14.53 24.28 10.01
CA ARG A 364 15.63 24.76 9.16
C ARG A 364 15.23 25.90 8.24
N LEU A 365 13.95 26.01 7.90
CA LEU A 365 13.40 27.10 7.11
C LEU A 365 13.56 28.44 7.84
N PRO A 366 13.79 29.54 7.09
CA PRO A 366 13.74 30.88 7.66
C PRO A 366 12.41 31.15 8.37
N ASP A 367 12.48 31.92 9.45
CA ASP A 367 11.35 32.15 10.35
C ASP A 367 10.08 32.64 9.65
N GLU A 368 10.21 33.57 8.70
CA GLU A 368 9.11 34.11 7.91
C GLU A 368 8.47 33.03 7.02
N VAL A 369 9.29 32.20 6.37
CA VAL A 369 8.82 31.12 5.49
C VAL A 369 8.12 30.03 6.30
N PHE A 370 8.72 29.64 7.43
CA PHE A 370 8.14 28.63 8.31
C PHE A 370 6.84 29.10 8.98
N ALA A 371 6.74 30.39 9.34
CA ALA A 371 5.51 30.96 9.89
C ALA A 371 4.37 30.97 8.86
N ALA A 372 4.68 31.13 7.57
CA ALA A 372 3.71 31.08 6.48
C ALA A 372 3.38 29.64 6.02
N LEU A 373 4.19 28.65 6.40
CA LEU A 373 3.97 27.25 6.07
C LEU A 373 2.79 26.70 6.88
N ASP A 374 1.82 26.10 6.23
CA ASP A 374 0.67 25.45 6.87
C ASP A 374 0.43 24.07 6.26
N TRP A 375 -0.45 23.28 6.87
CA TRP A 375 -0.87 21.98 6.37
C TRP A 375 -1.47 22.09 4.96
N LEU A 376 -1.24 21.06 4.14
CA LEU A 376 -2.00 20.86 2.92
C LEU A 376 -3.49 20.73 3.29
N PRO A 377 -4.37 21.59 2.74
CA PRO A 377 -5.79 21.57 3.04
C PRO A 377 -6.50 20.41 2.35
N ASP A 378 -7.67 20.05 2.90
CA ASP A 378 -8.60 19.11 2.30
C ASP A 378 -9.46 19.82 1.24
N PRO A 379 -9.74 19.17 0.09
CA PRO A 379 -10.71 19.67 -0.88
C PRO A 379 -12.06 19.99 -0.22
N THR A 380 -12.42 21.27 -0.23
CA THR A 380 -13.65 21.79 0.39
C THR A 380 -14.61 22.24 -0.70
N LEU A 381 -15.88 21.80 -0.65
CA LEU A 381 -16.88 22.20 -1.63
C LEU A 381 -17.26 23.68 -1.47
N ASN A 382 -17.57 24.32 -2.59
CA ASN A 382 -18.23 25.63 -2.59
C ASN A 382 -19.68 25.53 -2.05
N ALA A 383 -20.27 26.69 -1.72
CA ALA A 383 -21.57 26.76 -1.06
C ALA A 383 -22.72 26.09 -1.87
N ASP A 384 -22.63 26.12 -3.21
CA ASP A 384 -23.56 25.50 -4.15
C ASP A 384 -23.22 24.04 -4.51
N LYS A 385 -22.12 23.49 -3.96
CA LYS A 385 -21.64 22.11 -4.18
C LYS A 385 -21.38 21.76 -5.66
N SER A 386 -21.12 22.76 -6.49
CA SER A 386 -20.82 22.59 -7.92
C SER A 386 -19.35 22.27 -8.19
N GLY A 387 -18.46 22.56 -7.23
CA GLY A 387 -17.03 22.33 -7.35
C GLY A 387 -16.29 22.52 -6.03
N PHE A 388 -14.97 22.39 -6.07
CA PHE A 388 -14.12 22.64 -4.92
C PHE A 388 -13.59 24.08 -4.94
N LEU A 389 -13.37 24.63 -3.75
CA LEU A 389 -12.72 25.92 -3.57
C LEU A 389 -11.25 25.87 -4.06
N PRO A 390 -10.73 26.97 -4.62
CA PRO A 390 -9.34 27.04 -5.05
C PRO A 390 -8.39 27.04 -3.85
N PHE A 391 -7.13 26.61 -4.05
CA PHE A 391 -6.12 26.52 -3.00
C PHE A 391 -5.94 27.84 -2.21
N SER A 392 -5.94 28.98 -2.91
CA SER A 392 -5.82 30.32 -2.32
C SER A 392 -6.85 30.60 -1.23
N ASP A 393 -8.05 30.01 -1.36
CA ASP A 393 -9.19 30.31 -0.49
C ASP A 393 -9.22 29.40 0.73
N VAL A 394 -8.52 28.26 0.67
CA VAL A 394 -8.51 27.23 1.73
C VAL A 394 -7.16 27.12 2.46
N TYR A 395 -6.05 27.51 1.84
CA TYR A 395 -4.74 27.45 2.47
C TYR A 395 -4.66 28.42 3.67
N GLY A 396 -4.10 27.96 4.79
CA GLY A 396 -4.10 28.74 6.04
C GLY A 396 -5.34 28.53 6.92
N LYS A 397 -6.30 27.71 6.51
CA LYS A 397 -7.56 27.46 7.23
C LYS A 397 -7.68 25.99 7.64
N GLU A 398 -8.38 25.75 8.75
CA GLU A 398 -8.70 24.37 9.15
C GLU A 398 -9.77 23.79 8.23
N THR A 399 -9.45 22.67 7.59
CA THR A 399 -10.33 21.93 6.68
C THR A 399 -10.51 20.48 7.17
N THR A 400 -11.63 19.87 6.79
CA THR A 400 -11.95 18.47 7.13
C THR A 400 -12.21 17.64 5.87
N ALA A 401 -12.10 16.32 5.99
CA ALA A 401 -12.34 15.39 4.89
C ALA A 401 -13.84 15.06 4.67
N GLU A 402 -14.76 15.86 5.23
CA GLU A 402 -16.19 15.61 5.18
C GLU A 402 -16.75 15.61 3.76
N ASP A 403 -16.15 16.39 2.86
CA ASP A 403 -16.52 16.48 1.44
C ASP A 403 -16.04 15.28 0.59
N CYS A 404 -15.34 14.31 1.19
CA CYS A 404 -14.95 13.07 0.53
C CYS A 404 -16.18 12.14 0.38
N PRO A 405 -16.61 11.78 -0.84
CA PRO A 405 -17.83 10.98 -1.06
C PRO A 405 -17.88 9.64 -0.31
N SER A 406 -16.75 8.93 -0.22
CA SER A 406 -16.64 7.66 0.52
C SER A 406 -16.82 7.79 2.02
N VAL A 407 -16.68 8.99 2.58
CA VAL A 407 -16.96 9.25 4.00
C VAL A 407 -18.47 9.43 4.23
N ARG A 408 -19.25 9.77 3.18
CA ARG A 408 -20.67 10.17 3.28
C ARG A 408 -21.70 9.05 3.09
N ASN A 409 -21.41 7.96 2.36
CA ASN A 409 -22.44 6.98 1.94
C ASN A 409 -22.10 5.52 2.28
N SER A 410 -23.12 4.70 2.58
CA SER A 410 -23.02 3.22 2.65
C SER A 410 -23.67 2.58 1.42
N LEU A 411 -23.00 1.58 0.83
CA LEU A 411 -23.41 0.97 -0.45
C LEU A 411 -24.25 -0.31 -0.28
N SER A 412 -25.15 -0.57 -1.23
CA SER A 412 -25.82 -1.87 -1.42
C SER A 412 -25.47 -2.47 -2.79
N SER A 413 -25.04 -3.73 -2.86
CA SER A 413 -24.67 -4.44 -4.11
C SER A 413 -25.79 -5.39 -4.58
N GLU A 414 -26.01 -5.49 -5.89
CA GLU A 414 -26.91 -6.49 -6.50
C GLU A 414 -26.35 -7.92 -6.43
N GLU A 415 -25.03 -8.09 -6.52
CA GLU A 415 -24.39 -9.41 -6.45
C GLU A 415 -24.52 -10.02 -5.03
N ASP A 416 -24.49 -9.15 -4.00
CA ASP A 416 -24.79 -9.56 -2.63
C ASP A 416 -26.23 -10.07 -2.48
N LYS A 417 -27.20 -9.48 -3.19
CA LYS A 417 -28.60 -9.92 -3.15
C LYS A 417 -28.74 -11.30 -3.76
N LYS A 418 -28.07 -11.55 -4.88
CA LYS A 418 -28.04 -12.85 -5.56
C LYS A 418 -27.39 -13.94 -4.70
N ASN A 419 -26.30 -13.61 -4.00
CA ASN A 419 -25.53 -14.55 -3.18
C ASN A 419 -25.94 -14.57 -1.69
N LYS A 420 -27.06 -13.94 -1.33
CA LYS A 420 -27.56 -13.84 0.05
C LYS A 420 -27.58 -15.17 0.84
N PRO A 421 -27.94 -16.34 0.25
CA PRO A 421 -27.90 -17.62 0.97
C PRO A 421 -26.49 -18.06 1.39
N LEU A 422 -25.45 -17.58 0.71
CA LEU A 422 -24.04 -17.88 1.00
C LEU A 422 -23.40 -16.85 1.94
N LEU A 423 -23.86 -15.60 1.92
CA LEU A 423 -23.33 -14.51 2.77
C LEU A 423 -23.86 -14.56 4.22
N VAL A 424 -23.80 -15.74 4.84
CA VAL A 424 -24.32 -16.02 6.19
C VAL A 424 -23.23 -16.61 7.09
N ALA A 425 -23.43 -16.49 8.40
CA ALA A 425 -22.47 -16.90 9.42
C ALA A 425 -22.05 -18.38 9.34
N ALA A 426 -22.95 -19.28 8.90
CA ALA A 426 -22.66 -20.71 8.73
C ALA A 426 -21.68 -21.02 7.57
N LYS A 427 -21.51 -20.08 6.63
CA LYS A 427 -20.67 -20.23 5.44
C LYS A 427 -19.35 -19.48 5.54
N VAL A 428 -19.08 -18.83 6.67
CA VAL A 428 -17.78 -18.22 6.97
C VAL A 428 -16.70 -19.30 7.01
N ARG A 429 -15.60 -19.10 6.28
CA ARG A 429 -14.47 -20.04 6.25
C ARG A 429 -13.13 -19.40 6.55
N ALA A 430 -12.88 -18.23 5.99
CA ALA A 430 -11.64 -17.49 6.14
C ALA A 430 -11.95 -15.98 6.16
N PHE A 431 -10.90 -15.17 6.22
CA PHE A 431 -10.96 -13.75 5.92
C PHE A 431 -9.88 -13.39 4.91
N ILE A 432 -10.05 -12.28 4.24
CA ILE A 432 -9.03 -11.63 3.42
C ILE A 432 -8.83 -10.20 3.92
N ILE A 433 -7.60 -9.69 3.85
CA ILE A 433 -7.28 -8.34 4.30
C ILE A 433 -7.40 -7.41 3.10
N CYS A 434 -8.22 -6.39 3.26
CA CYS A 434 -8.39 -5.35 2.27
C CYS A 434 -7.11 -4.50 2.13
N CYS A 435 -6.53 -4.41 0.93
CA CYS A 435 -5.27 -3.71 0.66
C CYS A 435 -5.34 -2.18 0.74
N GLU A 436 -6.39 -1.57 0.21
CA GLU A 436 -7.57 -1.25 1.00
C GLU A 436 -7.45 -0.59 2.39
N CYS A 437 -8.52 -0.72 3.17
CA CYS A 437 -8.59 -0.17 4.53
C CYS A 437 -7.84 -0.98 5.60
N GLY A 438 -7.17 -2.07 5.26
CA GLY A 438 -6.52 -2.98 6.20
C GLY A 438 -7.52 -3.84 7.01
N LYS A 439 -8.83 -3.63 6.83
CA LYS A 439 -9.86 -4.42 7.50
C LYS A 439 -9.91 -5.83 6.94
N ARG A 440 -10.22 -6.77 7.83
CA ARG A 440 -10.53 -8.16 7.48
C ARG A 440 -11.94 -8.21 6.90
N ARG A 441 -12.08 -8.72 5.69
CA ARG A 441 -13.35 -9.03 5.03
C ARG A 441 -13.58 -10.53 5.00
N VAL A 442 -14.82 -10.91 5.24
CA VAL A 442 -15.18 -12.31 5.46
C VAL A 442 -15.23 -13.04 4.12
N VAL A 443 -14.53 -14.18 4.04
CA VAL A 443 -14.60 -15.09 2.91
C VAL A 443 -15.61 -16.19 3.21
N TYR A 444 -16.63 -16.28 2.36
CA TYR A 444 -17.70 -17.25 2.43
C TYR A 444 -17.47 -18.37 1.42
N CYS A 445 -17.76 -19.60 1.83
CA CYS A 445 -17.79 -20.76 0.94
C CYS A 445 -18.79 -21.80 1.46
N SER A 446 -19.48 -22.46 0.54
CA SER A 446 -20.47 -23.49 0.86
C SER A 446 -19.84 -24.69 1.58
N GLN A 447 -18.60 -25.03 1.22
CA GLN A 447 -17.83 -26.20 1.65
C GLN A 447 -16.62 -25.80 2.52
N LYS A 448 -15.93 -26.79 3.12
CA LYS A 448 -14.63 -26.56 3.75
C LYS A 448 -13.59 -26.23 2.66
N LEU A 449 -12.68 -25.31 2.96
CA LEU A 449 -11.64 -24.93 1.99
C LEU A 449 -10.71 -26.10 1.71
N SER A 450 -10.52 -26.42 0.43
CA SER A 450 -9.49 -27.36 -0.02
C SER A 450 -8.11 -26.72 0.06
N HIS A 451 -7.05 -27.53 0.00
CA HIS A 451 -5.68 -27.02 -0.05
C HIS A 451 -5.45 -26.06 -1.25
N GLN A 452 -6.06 -26.34 -2.41
CA GLN A 452 -6.00 -25.45 -3.58
C GLN A 452 -6.71 -24.12 -3.33
N MET A 453 -7.86 -24.12 -2.64
CA MET A 453 -8.56 -22.88 -2.27
C MET A 453 -7.76 -22.04 -1.26
N CYS A 454 -7.12 -22.67 -0.28
CA CYS A 454 -6.24 -21.96 0.65
C CYS A 454 -5.05 -21.31 -0.07
N ASN A 455 -4.37 -22.06 -0.95
CA ASN A 455 -3.29 -21.50 -1.76
C ASN A 455 -3.80 -20.34 -2.66
N CYS A 456 -5.02 -20.44 -3.18
CA CYS A 456 -5.63 -19.37 -3.97
C CYS A 456 -5.85 -18.11 -3.13
N LEU A 457 -6.33 -18.24 -1.89
CA LEU A 457 -6.51 -17.09 -0.99
C LEU A 457 -5.16 -16.45 -0.62
N ASP A 458 -4.15 -17.26 -0.32
CA ASP A 458 -2.78 -16.76 -0.07
C ASP A 458 -2.27 -15.97 -1.29
N ARG A 459 -2.50 -16.46 -2.52
CA ARG A 459 -2.16 -15.73 -3.75
C ARG A 459 -2.93 -14.45 -3.94
N VAL A 460 -4.24 -14.42 -3.69
CA VAL A 460 -5.02 -13.17 -3.80
C VAL A 460 -4.46 -12.13 -2.83
N GLN A 461 -4.09 -12.55 -1.62
CA GLN A 461 -3.50 -11.68 -0.60
C GLN A 461 -2.09 -11.19 -0.98
N GLU A 462 -1.27 -12.04 -1.61
CA GLU A 462 0.14 -11.76 -1.95
C GLU A 462 0.32 -11.08 -3.32
N GLU A 463 -0.53 -11.35 -4.29
CA GLU A 463 -0.30 -11.01 -5.72
C GLU A 463 -1.43 -10.20 -6.37
N LEU A 464 -2.69 -10.43 -5.99
CA LEU A 464 -3.85 -9.82 -6.68
C LEU A 464 -4.50 -8.65 -5.92
N PHE A 465 -4.05 -8.37 -4.70
CA PHE A 465 -4.46 -7.25 -3.84
C PHE A 465 -5.98 -6.97 -3.80
N TYR A 466 -6.68 -7.60 -2.86
CA TYR A 466 -8.12 -7.43 -2.69
C TYR A 466 -8.54 -6.07 -2.09
N SER A 467 -9.53 -5.39 -2.69
CA SER A 467 -10.17 -4.17 -2.16
C SER A 467 -11.64 -4.39 -1.76
N CYS A 468 -12.14 -3.61 -0.78
CA CYS A 468 -13.53 -3.71 -0.33
C CYS A 468 -14.46 -3.40 -1.48
N GLY A 469 -15.50 -4.21 -1.64
CA GLY A 469 -16.51 -4.00 -2.66
C GLY A 469 -16.17 -4.62 -4.01
N SER A 470 -14.93 -5.07 -4.21
CA SER A 470 -14.53 -5.81 -5.40
C SER A 470 -14.85 -7.30 -5.25
N PRO A 471 -15.11 -8.03 -6.36
CA PRO A 471 -15.12 -9.48 -6.34
C PRO A 471 -13.74 -10.01 -5.92
N LEU A 472 -13.72 -11.14 -5.21
CA LEU A 472 -12.48 -11.75 -4.72
C LEU A 472 -11.60 -12.28 -5.86
N LEU A 473 -12.21 -12.74 -6.95
CA LEU A 473 -11.57 -13.40 -8.08
C LEU A 473 -12.21 -12.92 -9.38
N PRO A 474 -11.44 -12.80 -10.48
CA PRO A 474 -11.95 -12.35 -11.76
C PRO A 474 -12.89 -13.37 -12.42
N ASP A 475 -13.70 -12.90 -13.37
CA ASP A 475 -14.58 -13.73 -14.19
C ASP A 475 -13.81 -14.82 -14.94
N GLY A 476 -14.33 -16.05 -14.88
CA GLY A 476 -13.70 -17.23 -15.50
C GLY A 476 -12.70 -17.98 -14.61
N HIS A 477 -12.30 -17.44 -13.44
CA HIS A 477 -11.44 -18.18 -12.51
C HIS A 477 -12.16 -19.41 -11.93
N GLN A 478 -11.47 -20.54 -11.75
CA GLN A 478 -12.06 -21.83 -11.33
C GLN A 478 -12.79 -21.83 -9.97
N PHE A 479 -12.47 -20.85 -9.13
CA PHE A 479 -13.08 -20.63 -7.81
C PHE A 479 -13.97 -19.39 -7.74
N ASN A 480 -14.14 -18.64 -8.84
CA ASN A 480 -15.15 -17.59 -8.91
C ASN A 480 -16.55 -18.21 -8.71
N GLY A 481 -17.39 -17.54 -7.93
CA GLY A 481 -18.69 -18.06 -7.48
C GLY A 481 -18.64 -19.09 -6.35
N LYS A 482 -17.46 -19.65 -6.03
CA LYS A 482 -17.29 -20.58 -4.90
C LYS A 482 -16.72 -19.88 -3.67
N LEU A 483 -15.70 -19.05 -3.85
CA LEU A 483 -15.14 -18.18 -2.82
C LEU A 483 -15.73 -16.79 -3.01
N LEU A 484 -16.49 -16.33 -2.03
CA LEU A 484 -17.21 -15.07 -2.10
C LEU A 484 -16.79 -14.14 -0.96
N VAL A 485 -16.82 -12.85 -1.24
CA VAL A 485 -16.75 -11.77 -0.27
C VAL A 485 -17.98 -10.90 -0.46
N ARG A 486 -18.31 -10.08 0.53
CA ARG A 486 -19.39 -9.10 0.37
C ARG A 486 -18.89 -7.97 -0.53
N GLU A 487 -19.70 -7.59 -1.52
CA GLU A 487 -19.40 -6.49 -2.44
C GLU A 487 -20.13 -5.18 -2.07
N GLY A 488 -21.22 -5.27 -1.31
CA GLY A 488 -21.92 -4.13 -0.70
C GLY A 488 -21.23 -3.64 0.57
N VAL A 489 -19.89 -3.59 0.57
CA VAL A 489 -19.07 -3.00 1.63
C VAL A 489 -17.96 -2.19 1.00
N ASP A 490 -17.61 -1.09 1.66
CA ASP A 490 -16.51 -0.22 1.29
C ASP A 490 -15.49 -0.13 2.43
N CYS A 491 -14.46 0.68 2.22
CA CYS A 491 -13.40 0.89 3.19
C CYS A 491 -13.87 1.58 4.48
N SER A 492 -14.94 2.38 4.43
CA SER A 492 -15.57 3.01 5.60
C SER A 492 -16.41 2.03 6.41
N SER A 493 -16.99 1.00 5.76
CA SER A 493 -17.88 0.04 6.38
C SER A 493 -17.22 -0.66 7.58
N PRO A 494 -17.92 -0.87 8.70
CA PRO A 494 -17.40 -1.63 9.83
C PRO A 494 -17.13 -3.09 9.45
N ILE A 495 -16.49 -3.84 10.34
CA ILE A 495 -16.29 -5.28 10.19
C ILE A 495 -17.65 -5.97 10.13
N GLU A 496 -17.80 -6.90 9.19
CA GLU A 496 -19.06 -7.61 8.97
C GLU A 496 -19.50 -8.34 10.25
N THR A 497 -20.77 -8.22 10.62
CA THR A 497 -21.30 -8.89 11.81
C THR A 497 -21.12 -10.42 11.78
N THR A 498 -21.04 -11.01 10.59
CA THR A 498 -20.77 -12.45 10.41
C THR A 498 -19.34 -12.86 10.77
N TYR A 499 -18.38 -11.93 10.78
CA TYR A 499 -17.00 -12.19 11.23
C TYR A 499 -17.01 -12.77 12.64
N TYR A 500 -17.77 -12.13 13.53
CA TYR A 500 -17.90 -12.52 14.94
C TYR A 500 -18.94 -13.60 15.21
N ALA A 501 -19.78 -13.92 14.23
CA ALA A 501 -20.86 -14.89 14.37
C ALA A 501 -20.54 -16.22 13.68
N GLY A 502 -19.35 -16.37 13.10
CA GLY A 502 -18.94 -17.55 12.34
C GLY A 502 -19.21 -18.85 13.11
N ALA A 503 -20.01 -19.74 12.52
CA ALA A 503 -20.41 -20.99 13.19
C ALA A 503 -19.32 -22.07 13.10
N VAL A 504 -18.53 -22.05 12.02
CA VAL A 504 -17.53 -23.09 11.69
C VAL A 504 -16.11 -22.61 12.02
N THR A 505 -15.80 -21.35 11.68
CA THR A 505 -14.51 -20.73 11.96
C THR A 505 -14.73 -19.59 12.94
N LYS A 506 -14.05 -19.64 14.09
CA LYS A 506 -14.00 -18.53 15.04
C LYS A 506 -12.71 -17.75 14.82
N PHE A 507 -12.84 -16.46 14.55
CA PHE A 507 -11.68 -15.57 14.43
C PHE A 507 -11.39 -14.89 15.77
N ALA A 508 -10.17 -14.39 15.93
CA ALA A 508 -9.82 -13.54 17.05
C ALA A 508 -10.68 -12.26 17.02
N ASP A 509 -11.08 -11.82 18.22
CA ASP A 509 -11.81 -10.58 18.37
C ASP A 509 -10.97 -9.38 17.93
N ILE A 510 -11.62 -8.47 17.22
CA ILE A 510 -11.06 -7.21 16.72
C ILE A 510 -12.09 -6.11 16.88
N CYS A 511 -11.64 -4.85 16.89
CA CYS A 511 -12.51 -3.68 16.92
C CYS A 511 -13.51 -3.70 15.75
N PHE A 512 -14.79 -3.56 16.07
CA PHE A 512 -15.88 -3.57 15.09
C PHE A 512 -15.76 -2.48 14.02
N PHE A 513 -15.19 -1.31 14.35
CA PHE A 513 -15.16 -0.18 13.45
C PHE A 513 -13.92 -0.16 12.54
N CYS A 514 -12.74 -0.42 13.10
CA CYS A 514 -11.46 -0.29 12.39
C CYS A 514 -10.74 -1.62 12.16
N GLY A 515 -11.15 -2.72 12.80
CA GLY A 515 -10.50 -4.02 12.68
C GLY A 515 -9.20 -4.18 13.47
N ASP A 516 -8.87 -3.23 14.35
CA ASP A 516 -7.70 -3.31 15.24
C ASP A 516 -7.80 -4.51 16.19
N THR A 517 -6.68 -5.19 16.42
CA THR A 517 -6.61 -6.37 17.29
C THR A 517 -6.55 -6.02 18.77
N ASP A 518 -6.17 -4.79 19.11
CA ASP A 518 -6.14 -4.32 20.48
C ASP A 518 -7.51 -3.78 20.89
N ILE A 519 -8.23 -4.56 21.68
CA ILE A 519 -9.60 -4.27 22.09
C ILE A 519 -9.64 -3.88 23.57
N VAL A 520 -10.52 -2.95 23.91
CA VAL A 520 -10.80 -2.60 25.29
C VAL A 520 -11.24 -3.87 26.02
N PRO A 521 -10.60 -4.21 27.16
CA PRO A 521 -10.87 -5.46 27.84
C PRO A 521 -12.28 -5.47 28.43
N ASP A 522 -12.84 -6.67 28.56
CA ASP A 522 -14.17 -6.92 29.13
C ASP A 522 -14.33 -6.47 30.59
N THR A 523 -13.21 -6.20 31.28
CA THR A 523 -13.18 -5.67 32.64
C THR A 523 -13.56 -4.18 32.71
N ASN A 524 -13.58 -3.47 31.58
CA ASN A 524 -14.01 -2.09 31.52
C ASN A 524 -15.49 -1.96 31.95
N GLU A 525 -15.76 -1.04 32.88
CA GLU A 525 -17.08 -0.88 33.49
C GLU A 525 -18.18 -0.57 32.47
N THR A 526 -17.89 0.21 31.44
CA THR A 526 -18.84 0.53 30.36
C THR A 526 -19.18 -0.71 29.55
N ILE A 527 -18.19 -1.53 29.19
CA ILE A 527 -18.43 -2.77 28.44
C ILE A 527 -19.20 -3.77 29.31
N LYS A 528 -18.84 -3.88 30.59
CA LYS A 528 -19.52 -4.75 31.55
C LYS A 528 -20.98 -4.37 31.73
N ALA A 529 -21.28 -3.07 31.86
CA ALA A 529 -22.65 -2.56 31.94
C ALA A 529 -23.45 -2.87 30.65
N LEU A 530 -22.83 -2.69 29.48
CA LEU A 530 -23.48 -3.03 28.21
C LEU A 530 -23.75 -4.54 28.08
N LYS A 531 -22.83 -5.41 28.53
CA LYS A 531 -23.03 -6.87 28.50
C LYS A 531 -24.14 -7.35 29.44
N GLN A 532 -24.48 -6.59 30.48
CA GLN A 532 -25.64 -6.86 31.34
C GLN A 532 -26.96 -6.46 30.67
N GLN A 533 -26.93 -5.51 29.74
CA GLN A 533 -28.11 -4.97 29.08
C GLN A 533 -28.36 -5.57 27.69
N TYR A 534 -27.34 -6.12 27.03
CA TYR A 534 -27.40 -6.58 25.64
C TYR A 534 -26.73 -7.94 25.49
N SER A 535 -27.32 -8.85 24.71
CA SER A 535 -26.73 -10.19 24.48
C SER A 535 -25.59 -10.18 23.46
N ILE A 536 -25.49 -9.14 22.65
CA ILE A 536 -24.36 -8.94 21.73
C ILE A 536 -23.76 -7.56 22.02
N VAL A 537 -22.51 -7.56 22.45
CA VAL A 537 -21.67 -6.36 22.57
C VAL A 537 -20.43 -6.59 21.72
N ARG A 538 -20.25 -5.82 20.66
CA ARG A 538 -19.11 -5.98 19.76
C ARG A 538 -17.86 -5.30 20.33
N PRO A 539 -16.66 -5.90 20.18
CA PRO A 539 -15.43 -5.30 20.66
C PRO A 539 -15.14 -3.93 20.02
N ILE A 540 -14.47 -3.07 20.76
CA ILE A 540 -14.01 -1.74 20.32
C ILE A 540 -12.57 -1.53 20.77
N CYS A 541 -11.76 -0.82 19.99
CA CYS A 541 -10.40 -0.44 20.41
C CYS A 541 -10.38 0.90 21.18
N PRO A 542 -9.35 1.18 21.99
CA PRO A 542 -9.22 2.43 22.74
C PRO A 542 -9.33 3.68 21.86
N THR A 543 -8.70 3.69 20.68
CA THR A 543 -8.75 4.83 19.74
C THR A 543 -10.17 5.13 19.27
N CYS A 544 -10.93 4.11 18.86
CA CYS A 544 -12.32 4.30 18.45
C CYS A 544 -13.19 4.79 19.62
N ASN A 545 -12.95 4.26 20.82
CA ASN A 545 -13.65 4.70 22.02
C ASN A 545 -13.36 6.18 22.36
N SER A 546 -12.08 6.59 22.29
CA SER A 546 -11.66 7.98 22.49
C SER A 546 -12.19 8.95 21.43
N SER A 547 -12.47 8.47 20.22
CA SER A 547 -13.14 9.24 19.15
C SER A 547 -14.67 9.38 19.35
N GLY A 548 -15.19 9.02 20.53
CA GLY A 548 -16.60 9.13 20.88
C GLY A 548 -17.48 7.99 20.35
N LYS A 549 -16.91 6.92 19.77
CA LYS A 549 -17.70 5.77 19.31
C LYS A 549 -17.98 4.83 20.47
N LEU A 550 -19.22 4.38 20.59
CA LEU A 550 -19.62 3.36 21.57
C LEU A 550 -19.58 1.95 20.98
N PRO A 551 -19.37 0.90 21.79
CA PRO A 551 -19.49 -0.49 21.35
C PRO A 551 -20.81 -0.74 20.63
N ALA A 552 -20.76 -1.39 19.46
CA ALA A 552 -21.97 -1.74 18.74
C ALA A 552 -22.71 -2.87 19.47
N VAL A 553 -23.94 -2.59 19.91
CA VAL A 553 -24.76 -3.54 20.69
C VAL A 553 -25.96 -4.05 19.92
N ARG A 554 -26.46 -5.24 20.27
CA ARG A 554 -27.69 -5.81 19.71
C ARG A 554 -28.39 -6.70 20.74
N ASN A 555 -29.71 -6.87 20.56
CA ASN A 555 -30.59 -7.70 21.39
C ASN A 555 -30.60 -7.26 22.87
N ALA A 556 -31.32 -6.17 23.17
CA ALA A 556 -31.53 -5.74 24.54
C ALA A 556 -32.20 -6.84 25.37
N MET A 557 -31.65 -7.13 26.54
CA MET A 557 -32.21 -8.07 27.50
C MET A 557 -33.38 -7.39 28.22
N LYS A 558 -34.55 -8.05 28.24
CA LYS A 558 -35.70 -7.54 28.99
C LYS A 558 -35.38 -7.60 30.48
N VAL A 559 -35.27 -6.44 31.12
CA VAL A 559 -35.28 -6.35 32.58
C VAL A 559 -36.67 -6.78 33.03
N HIS A 560 -36.81 -7.96 33.63
CA HIS A 560 -38.05 -8.33 34.31
C HIS A 560 -38.23 -7.38 35.50
N GLY A 561 -39.01 -6.32 35.28
CA GLY A 561 -39.53 -5.49 36.36
C GLY A 561 -40.22 -6.39 37.38
N LYS A 562 -39.79 -6.30 38.64
CA LYS A 562 -40.49 -6.86 39.80
C LYS A 562 -41.97 -6.50 39.66
N ARG A 563 -42.84 -7.51 39.59
CA ARG A 563 -44.28 -7.33 39.84
C ARG A 563 -44.41 -6.58 41.16
N LYS A 564 -44.98 -5.38 41.13
CA LYS A 564 -45.54 -4.75 42.33
C LYS A 564 -46.68 -5.65 42.78
N ASN A 565 -46.58 -6.17 44.00
CA ASN A 565 -47.75 -6.66 44.73
C ASN A 565 -48.65 -5.48 45.08
#